data_AF-A0A960MBP9-F1
#
_entry.id   AF-A0A960MBP9-F1
#
_cell.length_a   1.000
_cell.length_b   1.000
_cell.length_c   1.000
_cell.angle_alpha   90.00
_cell.angle_beta   90.00
_cell.angle_gamma   90.00
#
_symmetry.space_group_name_H-M   'P 1'
#
loop_
_entity.id
_entity.type
_entity.pdbx_description
1 polymer ?
#
loop_
_entity_poly.entity_id
_entity_poly.type
_entity_poly.pdbx_seq_one_letter_code
_entity_poly.pdbx_strand_id
1 'polypeptide(L)'
;MKLVADGLPLCGSDRRTLGVKQGAPPEGDIPIQTDGTVAPSTGGLSVAPVSPRNLPKHRRPPEFGGEGRDPIFYFDLSNIEGSGIAFRRDRPEHGLIEPDTEMTFESFQGMIYQTRKQWRKFECQNNSTDTGNCNNA
;
A
#
# COMPACT_ATOMS: atom_id res chain seq x y z
N MET A 1 -2.24 -6.77 3.81
CA MET A 1 -1.18 -6.52 4.82
C MET A 1 -1.54 -7.27 6.10
N LYS A 2 -0.57 -7.63 6.95
CA LYS A 2 -0.83 -8.26 8.25
C LYS A 2 -1.70 -7.33 9.12
N LEU A 3 -2.72 -7.90 9.75
CA LEU A 3 -3.57 -7.24 10.73
C LEU A 3 -2.96 -7.40 12.13
N VAL A 4 -3.08 -6.38 12.98
CA VAL A 4 -2.76 -6.46 14.40
C VAL A 4 -3.98 -6.17 15.27
N ALA A 5 -3.83 -6.33 16.59
CA ALA A 5 -4.94 -6.36 17.55
C ALA A 5 -5.81 -5.08 17.57
N ASP A 6 -5.27 -3.94 17.15
CA ASP A 6 -6.00 -2.67 17.06
C ASP A 6 -6.81 -2.49 15.76
N GLY A 7 -6.88 -3.53 14.92
CA GLY A 7 -7.67 -3.50 13.69
C GLY A 7 -6.96 -2.82 12.50
N LEU A 8 -5.70 -2.39 12.67
CA LEU A 8 -4.94 -1.63 11.69
C LEU A 8 -3.81 -2.48 11.08
N PRO A 9 -3.21 -2.08 9.94
CA PRO A 9 -2.11 -2.83 9.35
C PRO A 9 -0.87 -2.80 10.25
N LEU A 10 -0.10 -3.88 10.27
CA LEU A 10 1.20 -3.93 10.92
C LEU A 10 2.20 -3.07 10.14
N CYS A 11 2.87 -2.11 10.80
CA CYS A 11 4.00 -1.40 10.21
C CYS A 11 5.25 -2.27 10.14
N GLY A 12 6.05 -2.10 9.09
CA GLY A 12 7.30 -2.84 8.90
C GLY A 12 7.83 -2.71 7.48
N SER A 13 8.96 -3.37 7.21
CA SER A 13 9.66 -3.33 5.91
C SER A 13 9.61 -4.67 5.16
N ASP A 14 8.61 -5.51 5.46
CA ASP A 14 8.38 -6.74 4.72
C ASP A 14 7.24 -6.58 3.71
N ARG A 15 7.18 -7.46 2.70
CA ARG A 15 6.18 -7.36 1.61
C ARG A 15 4.72 -7.56 2.07
N ARG A 16 4.46 -7.76 3.36
CA ARG A 16 3.14 -8.00 3.97
C ARG A 16 2.81 -6.92 5.02
N THR A 17 3.69 -5.97 5.28
CA THR A 17 3.48 -4.87 6.25
C THR A 17 3.22 -3.54 5.55
N LEU A 18 2.72 -2.56 6.29
CA LEU A 18 2.65 -1.16 5.86
C LEU A 18 4.05 -0.56 5.97
N GLY A 19 4.73 -0.39 4.84
CA GLY A 19 6.06 0.19 4.72
C GLY A 19 6.82 -0.39 3.54
N VAL A 20 7.98 0.19 3.25
CA VAL A 20 8.85 -0.23 2.15
C VAL A 20 10.06 -1.02 2.64
N LYS A 21 10.52 -1.95 1.81
CA LYS A 21 11.80 -2.64 1.93
C LYS A 21 12.86 -1.88 1.15
N GLN A 22 14.01 -1.66 1.80
CA GLN A 22 15.19 -1.09 1.15
C GLN A 22 15.70 -1.99 0.02
N GLY A 23 16.17 -1.37 -1.06
CA GLY A 23 16.83 -2.02 -2.19
C GLY A 23 16.08 -1.79 -3.49
N ALA A 24 16.80 -1.87 -4.60
CA ALA A 24 16.19 -1.77 -5.92
C ALA A 24 15.23 -2.95 -6.18
N PRO A 25 14.16 -2.75 -6.96
CA PRO A 25 13.38 -3.87 -7.49
C PRO A 25 14.27 -4.83 -8.32
N PRO A 26 14.03 -6.16 -8.29
CA PRO A 26 12.92 -6.84 -7.60
C PRO A 26 13.18 -7.23 -6.13
N GLU A 27 14.39 -7.03 -5.59
CA GLU A 27 14.76 -7.48 -4.25
C GLU A 27 14.17 -6.60 -3.13
N GLY A 28 14.07 -5.29 -3.38
CA GLY A 28 13.43 -4.29 -2.53
C GLY A 28 12.34 -3.51 -3.25
N ASP A 29 11.89 -2.44 -2.61
CA ASP A 29 10.78 -1.60 -3.09
C ASP A 29 11.27 -0.22 -3.55
N ILE A 30 12.39 0.28 -3.01
CA ILE A 30 12.97 1.58 -3.35
C ILE A 30 14.50 1.56 -3.17
N PRO A 31 15.29 1.99 -4.17
CA PRO A 31 16.74 2.10 -4.05
C PRO A 31 17.11 3.24 -3.08
N ILE A 32 18.15 3.01 -2.28
CA ILE A 32 18.77 4.06 -1.46
C ILE A 32 19.95 4.61 -2.24
N GLN A 33 20.04 5.93 -2.36
CA GLN A 33 21.17 6.61 -2.96
C GLN A 33 22.43 6.50 -2.07
N THR A 34 23.59 6.89 -2.61
CA THR A 34 24.87 6.80 -1.88
C THR A 34 24.91 7.67 -0.63
N ASP A 35 24.10 8.71 -0.54
CA ASP A 35 23.99 9.62 0.60
C ASP A 35 22.91 9.21 1.62
N GLY A 36 22.26 8.06 1.42
CA GLY A 36 21.20 7.56 2.31
C GLY A 36 19.79 8.07 2.00
N THR A 37 19.62 8.83 0.91
CA THR A 37 18.32 9.37 0.50
C THR A 37 17.54 8.42 -0.42
N VAL A 38 16.26 8.71 -0.58
CA VAL A 38 15.35 8.15 -1.57
C VAL A 38 14.74 9.29 -2.38
N ALA A 39 14.45 9.03 -3.66
CA ALA A 39 13.94 10.05 -4.57
C ALA A 39 12.59 9.64 -5.20
N PRO A 40 11.77 10.62 -5.60
CA PRO A 40 10.53 10.38 -6.33
C PRO A 40 10.77 9.54 -7.58
N SER A 41 9.74 8.84 -8.05
CA SER A 41 9.75 8.02 -9.25
C SER A 41 10.74 6.84 -9.28
N THR A 42 11.42 6.52 -8.18
CA THR A 42 12.39 5.41 -8.11
C THR A 42 11.86 4.11 -7.50
N GLY A 43 10.67 4.16 -6.88
CA GLY A 43 10.08 3.03 -6.17
C GLY A 43 9.20 3.49 -5.01
N GLY A 44 8.66 2.55 -4.25
CA GLY A 44 7.75 2.87 -3.15
C GLY A 44 6.87 1.71 -2.73
N LEU A 45 5.88 1.99 -1.89
CA LEU A 45 4.91 1.01 -1.43
C LEU A 45 3.91 0.71 -2.55
N SER A 46 3.95 -0.52 -3.07
CA SER A 46 2.97 -1.01 -4.06
C SER A 46 1.54 -0.98 -3.52
N VAL A 47 0.65 -0.39 -4.31
CA VAL A 47 -0.80 -0.36 -4.07
C VAL A 47 -1.54 -0.78 -5.34
N ALA A 48 -2.76 -1.28 -5.17
CA ALA A 48 -3.65 -1.66 -6.27
C ALA A 48 -4.85 -0.69 -6.31
N PRO A 49 -4.85 0.32 -7.20
CA PRO A 49 -5.95 1.27 -7.30
C PRO A 49 -7.22 0.60 -7.84
N VAL A 50 -8.36 1.24 -7.60
CA VAL A 50 -9.71 0.91 -8.11
C VAL A 50 -10.33 -0.35 -7.52
N SER A 51 -9.65 -1.50 -7.55
CA SER A 51 -10.26 -2.79 -7.18
C SER A 51 -9.32 -3.70 -6.37
N PRO A 52 -9.81 -4.34 -5.30
CA PRO A 52 -9.15 -5.46 -4.64
C PRO A 52 -8.64 -6.56 -5.58
N ARG A 53 -9.31 -6.77 -6.72
CA ARG A 53 -8.95 -7.78 -7.73
C ARG A 53 -7.71 -7.44 -8.55
N ASN A 54 -7.22 -6.20 -8.45
CA ASN A 54 -5.95 -5.81 -9.06
C ASN A 54 -4.73 -6.27 -8.25
N LEU A 55 -4.93 -6.70 -7.00
CA LEU A 55 -3.85 -7.32 -6.22
C LEU A 55 -3.44 -8.66 -6.84
N PRO A 56 -2.13 -9.01 -6.83
CA PRO A 56 -1.66 -10.32 -7.24
C PRO A 56 -2.38 -11.46 -6.52
N LYS A 57 -2.64 -12.58 -7.22
CA LYS A 57 -3.40 -13.73 -6.68
C LYS A 57 -2.91 -14.20 -5.31
N HIS A 58 -1.59 -14.32 -5.13
CA HIS A 58 -0.96 -14.76 -3.88
C HIS A 58 -1.04 -13.74 -2.73
N ARG A 59 -1.45 -12.49 -3.00
CA ARG A 59 -1.65 -11.42 -2.01
C ARG A 59 -3.11 -11.16 -1.69
N ARG A 60 -3.99 -11.49 -2.63
CA ARG A 60 -5.43 -11.29 -2.52
C ARG A 60 -6.08 -12.43 -1.73
N PRO A 61 -6.95 -12.16 -0.76
CA PRO A 61 -7.67 -13.21 -0.02
C PRO A 61 -8.63 -14.07 -0.86
N PRO A 62 -9.00 -15.28 -0.39
CA PRO A 62 -9.96 -16.15 -1.06
C PRO A 62 -11.31 -15.50 -1.30
N GLU A 63 -11.82 -14.67 -0.39
CA GLU A 63 -13.09 -13.95 -0.57
C GLU A 63 -13.08 -12.97 -1.75
N PHE A 64 -11.88 -12.63 -2.26
CA PHE A 64 -11.69 -11.83 -3.48
C PHE A 64 -11.09 -12.65 -4.63
N GLY A 65 -11.16 -13.99 -4.57
CA GLY A 65 -10.66 -14.88 -5.62
C GLY A 65 -9.14 -14.97 -5.70
N GLY A 66 -8.44 -14.93 -4.56
CA GLY A 66 -7.00 -15.16 -4.46
C GLY A 66 -6.60 -16.26 -3.48
N GLU A 67 -5.34 -16.28 -3.09
CA GLU A 67 -4.69 -17.32 -2.25
C GLU A 67 -3.97 -16.72 -1.03
N GLY A 68 -3.98 -15.39 -0.90
CA GLY A 68 -3.36 -14.67 0.20
C GLY A 68 -4.12 -14.88 1.52
N ARG A 69 -3.41 -14.81 2.64
CA ARG A 69 -4.01 -14.95 4.00
C ARG A 69 -4.21 -13.64 4.75
N ASP A 70 -3.69 -12.55 4.20
CA ASP A 70 -3.70 -11.24 4.84
C ASP A 70 -4.91 -10.44 4.35
N PRO A 71 -5.63 -9.71 5.21
CA PRO A 71 -6.74 -8.89 4.76
C PRO A 71 -6.27 -7.78 3.81
N ILE A 72 -7.24 -7.24 3.07
CA ILE A 72 -7.07 -6.05 2.25
C ILE A 72 -7.35 -4.83 3.12
N PHE A 73 -6.52 -3.81 2.95
CA PHE A 73 -6.77 -2.48 3.50
C PHE A 73 -6.93 -1.52 2.34
N TYR A 74 -7.77 -0.52 2.53
CA TYR A 74 -7.92 0.58 1.60
C TYR A 74 -7.49 1.89 2.26
N PHE A 75 -7.02 2.81 1.42
CA PHE A 75 -6.56 4.14 1.77
C PHE A 75 -7.16 5.12 0.76
N ASP A 76 -7.75 6.20 1.26
CA ASP A 76 -8.28 7.26 0.42
C ASP A 76 -7.15 8.24 0.09
N LEU A 77 -6.80 8.30 -1.21
CA LEU A 77 -5.70 9.09 -1.73
C LEU A 77 -5.88 10.60 -1.54
N SER A 78 -7.09 11.09 -1.30
CA SER A 78 -7.31 12.50 -0.95
C SER A 78 -6.58 12.91 0.33
N ASN A 79 -6.18 11.96 1.18
CA ASN A 79 -5.42 12.22 2.40
C ASN A 79 -3.90 12.33 2.20
N ILE A 80 -3.41 12.22 0.96
CA ILE A 80 -1.96 12.20 0.68
C ILE A 80 -1.37 13.61 0.47
N GLU A 81 -2.20 14.59 0.11
CA GLU A 81 -1.74 15.95 -0.16
C GLU A 81 -1.06 16.57 1.08
N GLY A 82 0.14 17.12 0.89
CA GLY A 82 0.92 17.76 1.97
C GLY A 82 1.56 16.79 2.96
N SER A 83 1.50 15.47 2.74
CA SER A 83 2.06 14.46 3.65
C SER A 83 3.56 14.14 3.43
N GLY A 84 4.16 14.69 2.37
CA GLY A 84 5.53 14.41 1.94
C GLY A 84 5.69 13.10 1.12
N ILE A 85 4.60 12.36 0.93
CA ILE A 85 4.51 11.23 0.01
C ILE A 85 3.50 11.54 -1.11
N ALA A 86 3.67 10.87 -2.24
CA ALA A 86 2.85 11.05 -3.42
C ALA A 86 2.34 9.69 -3.93
N PHE A 87 1.18 9.72 -4.58
CA PHE A 87 0.68 8.56 -5.31
C PHE A 87 1.05 8.71 -6.79
N ARG A 88 1.82 7.75 -7.30
CA ARG A 88 2.11 7.63 -8.72
C ARG A 88 1.49 6.34 -9.26
N ARG A 89 0.60 6.48 -10.22
CA ARG A 89 0.06 5.34 -10.98
C ARG A 89 1.01 5.00 -12.11
N ASP A 90 1.65 3.83 -12.05
CA ASP A 90 2.57 3.35 -13.10
C ASP A 90 1.83 2.48 -14.14
N ARG A 91 0.75 1.80 -13.75
CA ARG A 91 -0.11 0.97 -14.62
C ARG A 91 -1.59 1.12 -14.26
N PRO A 92 -2.54 0.71 -15.11
CA PRO A 92 -3.96 0.76 -14.76
C PRO A 92 -4.28 0.04 -13.43
N GLU A 93 -3.67 -1.10 -13.17
CA GLU A 93 -3.96 -1.94 -12.01
C GLU A 93 -2.96 -1.79 -10.86
N HIS A 94 -1.93 -0.95 -11.02
CA HIS A 94 -0.84 -0.81 -10.07
C HIS A 94 -0.46 0.67 -9.87
N GLY A 95 -0.03 0.98 -8.66
CA GLY A 95 0.55 2.28 -8.35
C GLY A 95 1.48 2.16 -7.17
N LEU A 96 2.17 3.26 -6.89
CA LEU A 96 3.15 3.38 -5.84
C LEU A 96 2.79 4.56 -4.95
N ILE A 97 2.89 4.37 -3.64
CA ILE A 97 3.08 5.46 -2.70
C ILE A 97 4.60 5.66 -2.57
N GLU A 98 5.09 6.79 -3.04
CA GLU A 98 6.52 7.11 -3.17
C GLU A 98 6.84 8.45 -2.48
N PRO A 99 8.11 8.77 -2.19
CA PRO A 99 8.44 10.11 -1.68
C PRO A 99 8.04 11.19 -2.70
N ASP A 100 7.50 12.31 -2.23
CA ASP A 100 7.12 13.44 -3.08
C ASP A 100 8.33 14.33 -3.44
N THR A 101 9.31 14.38 -2.54
CA THR A 101 10.61 15.02 -2.76
C THR A 101 11.73 14.12 -2.27
N GLU A 102 12.97 14.41 -2.65
CA GLU A 102 14.12 13.70 -2.07
C GLU A 102 14.14 13.86 -0.54
N MET A 103 14.38 12.75 0.16
CA MET A 103 14.42 12.70 1.62
C MET A 103 15.19 11.47 2.10
N THR A 104 15.52 11.43 3.39
CA THR A 104 16.12 10.21 3.98
C THR A 104 15.15 9.03 3.90
N PHE A 105 15.68 7.81 3.77
CA PHE A 105 14.84 6.60 3.83
C PHE A 105 14.02 6.53 5.12
N GLU A 106 14.60 6.96 6.25
CA GLU A 106 13.92 6.96 7.55
C GLU A 106 12.72 7.92 7.56
N SER A 107 12.88 9.13 7.02
CA SER A 107 11.78 10.10 6.87
C SER A 107 10.65 9.52 6.00
N PHE A 108 10.99 8.94 4.85
CA PHE A 108 10.00 8.34 3.96
C PHE A 108 9.23 7.20 4.64
N GLN A 109 9.95 6.29 5.31
CA GLN A 109 9.34 5.19 6.03
C GLN A 109 8.44 5.69 7.17
N GLY A 110 8.88 6.72 7.90
CA GLY A 110 8.10 7.38 8.93
C GLY A 110 6.81 8.01 8.40
N MET A 111 6.86 8.68 7.24
CA MET A 111 5.67 9.24 6.58
C MET A 111 4.67 8.16 6.19
N ILE A 112 5.13 7.02 5.64
CA ILE A 112 4.25 5.88 5.39
C ILE A 112 3.58 5.41 6.69
N TYR A 113 4.33 5.30 7.78
CA TYR A 113 3.77 4.85 9.06
C TYR A 113 2.76 5.84 9.65
N GLN A 114 2.92 7.14 9.42
CA GLN A 114 1.96 8.15 9.85
C GLN A 114 0.60 7.98 9.17
N THR A 115 0.55 7.43 7.96
CA THR A 115 -0.72 7.12 7.29
C THR A 115 -1.50 5.99 7.95
N ARG A 116 -0.90 5.19 8.84
CA ARG A 116 -1.47 3.93 9.38
C ARG A 116 -2.92 4.05 9.85
N LYS A 117 -3.27 5.14 10.54
CA LYS A 117 -4.63 5.36 11.07
C LYS A 117 -5.67 5.74 10.00
N GLN A 118 -5.23 6.07 8.80
CA GLN A 118 -6.07 6.40 7.65
C GLN A 118 -6.43 5.13 6.84
N TRP A 119 -5.69 4.03 7.04
CA TRP A 119 -6.00 2.74 6.42
C TRP A 119 -7.17 2.08 7.14
N ARG A 120 -8.08 1.52 6.35
CA ARG A 120 -9.26 0.82 6.84
C ARG A 120 -9.31 -0.59 6.25
N LYS A 121 -9.64 -1.57 7.07
CA LYS A 121 -9.83 -2.94 6.58
C LYS A 121 -11.00 -2.94 5.59
N PHE A 122 -10.76 -3.51 4.41
CA PHE A 122 -11.80 -3.68 3.40
C PHE A 122 -12.65 -4.90 3.78
N GLU A 123 -13.92 -4.68 4.06
CA GLU A 123 -14.88 -5.73 4.41
C GLU A 123 -15.81 -5.98 3.23
N CYS A 124 -15.93 -7.24 2.80
CA CYS A 124 -16.97 -7.61 1.84
C CYS A 124 -18.31 -7.66 2.58
N GLN A 125 -19.23 -6.74 2.29
CA GLN A 125 -20.56 -6.77 2.89
C GLN A 125 -21.46 -7.78 2.16
N ASN A 126 -22.05 -8.71 2.90
CA ASN A 126 -22.96 -9.74 2.38
C ASN A 126 -24.44 -9.29 2.26
N ASN A 127 -24.76 -8.01 2.48
CA ASN A 127 -26.14 -7.54 2.44
C ASN A 127 -26.38 -6.47 1.37
N SER A 128 -27.31 -6.79 0.48
CA SER A 128 -27.96 -5.92 -0.49
C SER A 128 -28.46 -4.62 0.15
N THR A 129 -27.71 -3.53 -0.06
CA THR A 129 -28.13 -2.26 -0.66
C THR A 129 -26.99 -1.25 -0.48
N ASP A 130 -26.27 -0.99 -1.58
CA ASP A 130 -25.47 0.22 -1.83
C ASP A 130 -24.21 0.48 -0.96
N THR A 131 -23.11 -0.22 -1.29
CA THR A 131 -21.74 0.29 -1.58
C THR A 131 -20.73 -0.86 -1.44
N GLY A 132 -19.99 -1.16 -2.53
CA GLY A 132 -18.92 -2.18 -2.55
C GLY A 132 -19.38 -3.60 -2.91
N ASN A 133 -19.98 -3.79 -4.08
CA ASN A 133 -20.36 -5.12 -4.56
C ASN A 133 -19.12 -5.95 -4.93
N CYS A 134 -18.78 -6.96 -4.11
CA CYS A 134 -17.67 -7.90 -4.36
C CYS A 134 -17.81 -8.69 -5.67
N ASN A 135 -18.97 -8.64 -6.33
CA ASN A 135 -19.21 -9.32 -7.59
C ASN A 135 -18.95 -8.44 -8.83
N ASN A 136 -19.02 -7.10 -8.73
CA ASN A 136 -18.92 -6.17 -9.87
C ASN A 136 -17.85 -5.06 -9.71
N ALA A 137 -16.85 -5.25 -8.85
CA ALA A 137 -15.66 -4.38 -8.77
C ALA A 137 -14.38 -5.13 -9.16
#